data_AF-A0A3N9MRZ7-F1
#
_entry.id   AF-A0A3N9MRZ7-F1
#
_cell.length_a   1.000
_cell.length_b   1.000
_cell.length_c   1.000
_cell.angle_alpha   90.00
_cell.angle_beta   90.00
_cell.angle_gamma   90.00
#
_symmetry.space_group_name_H-M   'P 1'
#
loop_
_entity.id
_entity.type
_entity.pdbx_description
1 polymer ?
#
loop_
_entity_poly.entity_id
_entity_poly.type
_entity_poly.pdbx_seq_one_letter_code
_entity_poly.pdbx_strand_id
1 'polypeptide(L)'
;MNNTRFMKHSVLFVLFIAIFSLAFFTGCEKETEKIVTETVRDTIAVHDTIPIGIITVDSIYASPDMIAQGATVNFTAEVSLLPLAGSGLTYYWFATGGSFDNSEGDTVAWKAPDDPGAYTVMVHVSDGSHIGMGRRNVGVEMYAPTVDPHFVGDPASGCVCHEALDQLVTKWSGTAHAHAWQSLQESGHPASYCNPCHSIGYEPSPNTGNSGYDEAPIEKFVNVQCENCHGPASEHINSTAAVDMIVNYDMENCGKCHDGTHHPYKTEWLESPHNFDVATASHGAGARIPPICSGCHEGVGAAIRLSGDLSSFYRSGNPGRPDTTVHAFQPIVCQTCHSSHSGENPGQVRTVAAVPLVTANGESPVIDQGGVGKLCMHCHHARNSGDDHIPDGDEHFGPHSSPQADMVAAKSAYHGVAPAGFNWAGPTHLLVQNSCKTCHLPTAEFVSDQEPAKTGHRFIPTVEACESCHGVIGSFADIPAQDDFDGDGNFEGLQDEVEGMAHLLLEALVANGLDTVGADLETALGDTNRSTLLQREAGWNLLFVELDGSWGVHNARYAVQLLQQSYIHLTGNPPANAAVLKGNEAVVRNW
;
A
#
# COMPACT_ATOMS: atom_id res chain seq x y z
N MET A 1 -23.41 -44.30 42.84
CA MET A 1 -24.51 -43.33 42.85
C MET A 1 -24.49 -42.60 41.51
N ASN A 2 -25.59 -42.74 40.75
CA ASN A 2 -26.05 -42.14 39.49
C ASN A 2 -25.34 -40.86 39.01
N ASN A 3 -25.18 -40.54 37.71
CA ASN A 3 -25.58 -41.11 36.40
C ASN A 3 -24.76 -40.32 35.34
N THR A 4 -23.79 -40.91 34.62
CA THR A 4 -23.81 -41.36 33.20
C THR A 4 -24.15 -40.28 32.15
N ARG A 5 -23.18 -39.79 31.35
CA ARG A 5 -22.52 -40.35 30.12
C ARG A 5 -23.38 -40.17 28.83
N PHE A 6 -22.94 -39.46 27.78
CA PHE A 6 -21.85 -39.66 26.79
C PHE A 6 -22.30 -40.39 25.50
N MET A 7 -21.84 -39.86 24.35
CA MET A 7 -21.63 -40.50 23.02
C MET A 7 -22.86 -40.87 22.18
N LYS A 8 -22.79 -41.04 20.86
CA LYS A 8 -22.00 -40.58 19.68
C LYS A 8 -22.58 -41.40 18.50
N HIS A 9 -22.52 -40.82 17.29
CA HIS A 9 -22.30 -41.51 16.00
C HIS A 9 -23.44 -42.25 15.26
N SER A 10 -23.72 -41.67 14.07
CA SER A 10 -23.57 -42.26 12.73
C SER A 10 -24.61 -43.23 12.15
N VAL A 11 -24.67 -43.18 10.80
CA VAL A 11 -25.26 -44.14 9.83
C VAL A 11 -26.77 -43.95 9.60
N LEU A 12 -27.41 -44.13 8.44
CA LEU A 12 -27.16 -44.12 6.99
C LEU A 12 -28.57 -44.44 6.39
N PHE A 13 -28.84 -44.05 5.14
CA PHE A 13 -29.81 -44.70 4.23
C PHE A 13 -31.35 -44.54 4.42
N VAL A 14 -31.96 -43.89 3.41
CA VAL A 14 -33.01 -44.46 2.51
C VAL A 14 -34.50 -44.52 2.94
N LEU A 15 -35.33 -44.04 2.00
CA LEU A 15 -36.68 -44.49 1.58
C LEU A 15 -37.97 -43.85 2.16
N PHE A 16 -38.78 -43.38 1.20
CA PHE A 16 -40.25 -43.55 1.06
C PHE A 16 -41.24 -42.80 1.98
N ILE A 17 -41.95 -41.85 1.35
CA ILE A 17 -43.42 -41.79 1.13
C ILE A 17 -44.31 -42.36 2.27
N ALA A 18 -45.16 -41.50 2.88
CA ALA A 18 -46.63 -41.51 2.74
C ALA A 18 -47.40 -41.03 3.99
N ILE A 19 -48.62 -40.51 3.71
CA ILE A 19 -49.83 -40.37 4.54
C ILE A 19 -49.97 -39.04 5.29
N PHE A 20 -50.70 -38.05 4.74
CA PHE A 20 -52.17 -37.86 4.69
C PHE A 20 -52.83 -37.53 6.04
N SER A 21 -53.36 -36.31 6.11
CA SER A 21 -54.50 -35.95 6.97
C SER A 21 -55.56 -35.27 6.09
N LEU A 22 -56.66 -35.99 5.85
CA LEU A 22 -57.89 -35.54 5.19
C LEU A 22 -58.73 -34.65 6.13
N ALA A 23 -59.42 -33.65 5.55
CA ALA A 23 -60.85 -33.38 5.74
C ALA A 23 -61.29 -32.27 4.75
N PHE A 24 -61.88 -32.62 3.60
CA PHE A 24 -63.34 -32.69 3.31
C PHE A 24 -64.07 -31.33 3.31
N PHE A 25 -64.51 -30.88 2.12
CA PHE A 25 -65.88 -30.50 1.71
C PHE A 25 -65.86 -30.20 0.18
N THR A 26 -66.28 -31.15 -0.68
CA THR A 26 -67.55 -31.18 -1.49
C THR A 26 -67.76 -29.96 -2.41
N GLY A 27 -68.04 -30.04 -3.71
CA GLY A 27 -68.44 -31.11 -4.63
C GLY A 27 -68.78 -30.55 -6.03
N CYS A 28 -69.22 -31.46 -6.92
CA CYS A 28 -69.61 -31.34 -8.36
C CYS A 28 -68.46 -31.38 -9.38
N GLU A 29 -68.08 -32.55 -9.92
CA GLU A 29 -68.65 -33.28 -11.10
C GLU A 29 -68.66 -32.42 -12.39
N LYS A 30 -68.04 -32.83 -13.51
CA LYS A 30 -68.34 -34.08 -14.21
C LYS A 30 -67.29 -34.49 -15.27
N GLU A 31 -67.09 -35.81 -15.32
CA GLU A 31 -66.81 -36.72 -16.44
C GLU A 31 -65.56 -36.56 -17.34
N THR A 32 -64.76 -37.62 -17.24
CA THR A 32 -63.70 -38.09 -18.13
C THR A 32 -64.28 -38.72 -19.38
N GLU A 33 -63.62 -38.54 -20.53
CA GLU A 33 -63.62 -39.58 -21.55
C GLU A 33 -62.27 -39.68 -22.25
N LYS A 34 -61.95 -40.91 -22.60
CA LYS A 34 -60.63 -41.47 -22.89
C LYS A 34 -60.64 -41.88 -24.36
N ILE A 35 -59.89 -41.21 -25.24
CA ILE A 35 -59.73 -41.64 -26.64
C ILE A 35 -58.27 -41.42 -27.04
N VAL A 36 -57.46 -42.49 -26.97
CA VAL A 36 -56.89 -43.24 -28.11
C VAL A 36 -55.94 -42.41 -28.97
N THR A 37 -54.67 -42.76 -28.86
CA THR A 37 -53.57 -42.36 -29.76
C THR A 37 -53.88 -42.76 -31.20
N GLU A 38 -54.02 -41.79 -32.08
CA GLU A 38 -53.83 -41.97 -33.51
C GLU A 38 -52.87 -40.90 -34.04
N THR A 39 -51.83 -41.36 -34.72
CA THR A 39 -50.74 -40.54 -35.25
C THR A 39 -51.22 -39.82 -36.52
N VAL A 40 -51.38 -38.51 -36.46
CA VAL A 40 -51.27 -37.66 -37.65
C VAL A 40 -49.98 -36.88 -37.50
N ARG A 41 -49.02 -37.20 -38.37
CA ARG A 41 -47.89 -36.31 -38.66
C ARG A 41 -48.49 -35.03 -39.24
N ASP A 42 -48.73 -34.05 -38.38
CA ASP A 42 -48.90 -32.68 -38.82
C ASP A 42 -47.66 -31.90 -38.42
N THR A 43 -47.06 -31.31 -39.43
CA THR A 43 -45.82 -30.56 -39.42
C THR A 43 -46.00 -29.37 -38.48
N ILE A 44 -45.49 -29.44 -37.25
CA ILE A 44 -45.12 -28.20 -36.54
C ILE A 44 -43.91 -27.68 -37.30
N ALA A 45 -44.17 -26.87 -38.33
CA ALA A 45 -43.23 -25.86 -38.71
C ALA A 45 -43.03 -25.02 -37.43
N VAL A 46 -41.85 -25.12 -36.83
CA VAL A 46 -41.31 -23.97 -36.10
C VAL A 46 -41.27 -22.88 -37.17
N HIS A 47 -42.32 -22.06 -37.22
CA HIS A 47 -42.25 -20.83 -37.99
C HIS A 47 -41.10 -20.06 -37.38
N ASP A 48 -40.01 -20.03 -38.15
CA ASP A 48 -38.85 -19.17 -38.11
C ASP A 48 -38.73 -18.31 -36.85
N THR A 49 -37.57 -18.41 -36.19
CA THR A 49 -37.01 -17.25 -35.51
C THR A 49 -37.18 -16.05 -36.45
N ILE A 50 -38.15 -15.18 -36.17
CA ILE A 50 -38.36 -13.95 -36.93
C ILE A 50 -37.07 -13.17 -36.73
N PRO A 51 -36.20 -13.04 -37.74
CA PRO A 51 -35.02 -12.24 -37.56
C PRO A 51 -35.53 -10.79 -37.47
N ILE A 52 -35.10 -10.07 -36.44
CA ILE A 52 -35.54 -8.70 -36.19
C ILE A 52 -34.44 -7.78 -36.73
N GLY A 53 -34.81 -6.88 -37.65
CA GLY A 53 -33.97 -5.74 -37.99
C GLY A 53 -34.07 -4.70 -36.88
N ILE A 54 -32.95 -4.39 -36.23
CA ILE A 54 -32.87 -3.34 -35.21
C ILE A 54 -31.68 -2.46 -35.57
N ILE A 55 -31.91 -1.15 -35.51
CA ILE A 55 -30.87 -0.13 -35.51
C ILE A 55 -30.75 0.33 -34.06
N THR A 56 -29.59 0.13 -33.45
CA THR A 56 -29.30 0.65 -32.11
C THR A 56 -28.35 1.82 -32.26
N VAL A 57 -28.71 2.99 -31.74
CA VAL A 57 -27.74 4.06 -31.55
C VAL A 57 -27.04 3.76 -30.22
N ASP A 58 -25.81 3.26 -30.31
CA ASP A 58 -25.07 2.78 -29.14
C ASP A 58 -24.58 3.96 -28.30
N SER A 59 -24.20 5.05 -28.95
CA SER A 59 -23.75 6.28 -28.31
C SER A 59 -23.91 7.49 -29.24
N ILE A 60 -24.00 8.68 -28.64
CA ILE A 60 -23.78 9.96 -29.32
C ILE A 60 -22.50 10.53 -28.73
N TYR A 61 -21.47 10.81 -29.51
CA TYR A 61 -20.20 11.38 -29.09
C TYR A 61 -20.20 12.90 -29.15
N ALA A 62 -19.57 13.54 -28.17
CA ALA A 62 -19.38 14.97 -28.03
C ALA A 62 -18.08 15.17 -27.26
N SER A 63 -17.28 16.15 -27.65
CA SER A 63 -16.07 16.54 -26.92
C SER A 63 -15.87 18.05 -27.10
N PRO A 64 -15.95 18.87 -26.04
CA PRO A 64 -16.25 18.52 -24.64
C PRO A 64 -17.76 18.33 -24.37
N ASP A 65 -18.10 17.82 -23.18
CA ASP A 65 -19.49 17.60 -22.70
C ASP A 65 -20.14 18.87 -22.13
N MET A 66 -19.31 19.86 -21.86
CA MET A 66 -19.69 21.20 -21.45
C MET A 66 -19.07 22.22 -22.40
N ILE A 67 -19.90 23.13 -22.91
CA ILE A 67 -19.44 24.20 -23.79
C ILE A 67 -19.88 25.57 -23.30
N ALA A 68 -19.09 26.59 -23.65
CA ALA A 68 -19.45 27.98 -23.43
C ALA A 68 -20.64 28.39 -24.30
N GLN A 69 -21.34 29.46 -23.91
CA GLN A 69 -22.41 30.04 -24.72
C GLN A 69 -21.95 30.33 -26.15
N GLY A 70 -22.78 29.96 -27.13
CA GLY A 70 -22.50 30.20 -28.54
C GLY A 70 -21.32 29.43 -29.12
N ALA A 71 -20.64 28.57 -28.36
CA ALA A 71 -19.59 27.68 -28.86
C ALA A 71 -20.17 26.54 -29.71
N THR A 72 -19.31 25.84 -30.44
CA THR A 72 -19.71 24.75 -31.34
C THR A 72 -19.05 23.44 -30.91
N VAL A 73 -19.82 22.37 -30.90
CA VAL A 73 -19.36 21.00 -30.67
C VAL A 73 -19.84 20.09 -31.79
N ASN A 74 -19.02 19.11 -32.15
CA ASN A 74 -19.39 18.09 -33.12
C ASN A 74 -20.03 16.91 -32.40
N PHE A 75 -21.21 16.50 -32.85
CA PHE A 75 -21.85 15.27 -32.43
C PHE A 75 -21.66 14.18 -33.47
N THR A 76 -21.31 12.97 -33.04
CA THR A 76 -21.21 11.80 -33.93
C THR A 76 -22.03 10.65 -33.37
N ALA A 77 -22.86 9.98 -34.18
CA ALA A 77 -23.66 8.84 -33.74
C ALA A 77 -22.95 7.51 -34.06
N GLU A 78 -22.74 6.67 -33.05
CA GLU A 78 -22.32 5.29 -33.25
C GLU A 78 -23.54 4.36 -33.31
N VAL A 79 -23.53 3.44 -34.27
CA VAL A 79 -24.71 2.63 -34.59
C VAL A 79 -24.32 1.18 -34.85
N SER A 80 -24.95 0.26 -34.13
CA SER A 80 -24.90 -1.17 -34.38
C SER A 80 -26.13 -1.64 -35.15
N LEU A 81 -25.89 -2.49 -36.15
CA LEU A 81 -26.92 -3.07 -37.00
C LEU A 81 -27.05 -4.57 -36.74
N LEU A 82 -28.27 -5.03 -36.42
CA LEU A 82 -28.57 -6.46 -36.43
C LEU A 82 -28.79 -6.97 -37.87
N PRO A 83 -28.65 -8.28 -38.15
CA PRO A 83 -28.42 -8.84 -39.49
C PRO A 83 -29.46 -8.55 -40.59
N LEU A 84 -30.62 -7.99 -40.25
CA LEU A 84 -31.66 -7.58 -41.21
C LEU A 84 -31.83 -6.06 -41.37
N ALA A 85 -31.08 -5.24 -40.63
CA ALA A 85 -31.08 -3.80 -40.86
C ALA A 85 -30.27 -3.47 -42.12
N GLY A 86 -30.78 -2.55 -42.93
CA GLY A 86 -30.16 -2.10 -44.17
C GLY A 86 -28.91 -1.26 -43.91
N SER A 87 -27.91 -1.35 -44.80
CA SER A 87 -26.65 -0.60 -44.68
C SER A 87 -26.74 0.85 -45.15
N GLY A 88 -27.87 1.28 -45.71
CA GLY A 88 -28.11 2.65 -46.21
C GLY A 88 -28.70 3.52 -45.12
N LEU A 89 -27.89 3.95 -44.16
CA LEU A 89 -28.35 4.72 -43.01
C LEU A 89 -28.50 6.21 -43.34
N THR A 90 -29.58 6.79 -42.84
CA THR A 90 -29.85 8.23 -42.83
C THR A 90 -29.93 8.71 -41.39
N TYR A 91 -29.35 9.87 -41.12
CA TYR A 91 -29.24 10.43 -39.77
C TYR A 91 -29.91 11.80 -39.75
N TYR A 92 -30.72 12.06 -38.73
CA TYR A 92 -31.37 13.35 -38.56
C TYR A 92 -31.29 13.80 -37.10
N TRP A 93 -30.71 14.99 -36.90
CA TRP A 93 -30.40 15.52 -35.57
C TRP A 93 -31.36 16.62 -35.15
N PHE A 94 -31.64 16.68 -33.85
CA PHE A 94 -32.51 17.67 -33.23
C PHE A 94 -32.07 17.95 -31.81
N ALA A 95 -32.33 19.16 -31.32
CA ALA A 95 -31.94 19.58 -29.98
C ALA A 95 -33.05 20.39 -29.31
N THR A 96 -33.12 20.35 -27.98
CA THR A 96 -34.08 21.17 -27.20
C THR A 96 -33.72 22.67 -27.20
N GLY A 97 -32.52 23.03 -27.66
CA GLY A 97 -32.04 24.40 -27.86
C GLY A 97 -30.79 24.45 -28.73
N GLY A 98 -30.31 25.65 -29.08
CA GLY A 98 -29.20 25.84 -30.00
C GLY A 98 -29.58 25.64 -31.47
N SER A 99 -28.58 25.47 -32.34
CA SER A 99 -28.80 25.31 -33.78
C SER A 99 -27.76 24.42 -34.45
N PHE A 100 -28.15 23.67 -35.47
CA PHE A 100 -27.24 22.95 -36.35
C PHE A 100 -27.10 23.69 -37.68
N ASP A 101 -25.87 23.80 -38.19
CA ASP A 101 -25.62 24.31 -39.55
C ASP A 101 -26.08 23.30 -40.62
N ASN A 102 -25.98 22.01 -40.28
CA ASN A 102 -26.51 20.89 -41.03
C ASN A 102 -26.99 19.83 -40.01
N SER A 103 -28.24 19.38 -40.13
CA SER A 103 -28.84 18.37 -39.24
C SER A 103 -28.79 16.96 -39.80
N GLU A 104 -28.15 16.75 -40.95
CA GLU A 104 -28.04 15.44 -41.63
C GLU A 104 -26.59 14.95 -41.68
N GLY A 105 -26.38 13.67 -41.42
CA GLY A 105 -25.06 13.03 -41.41
C GLY A 105 -24.78 12.25 -40.12
N ASP A 106 -23.86 11.30 -40.20
CA ASP A 106 -23.35 10.57 -39.04
C ASP A 106 -22.63 11.48 -38.04
N THR A 107 -22.04 12.58 -38.54
CA THR A 107 -21.48 13.68 -37.73
C THR A 107 -22.13 15.02 -38.09
N VAL A 108 -22.51 15.82 -37.09
CA VAL A 108 -23.06 17.18 -37.24
C VAL A 108 -22.41 18.18 -36.29
N ALA A 109 -22.36 19.45 -36.69
CA ALA A 109 -21.92 20.55 -35.83
C ALA A 109 -23.13 21.25 -35.20
N TRP A 110 -23.15 21.34 -33.87
CA TRP A 110 -24.17 22.04 -33.10
C TRP A 110 -23.58 23.26 -32.42
N LYS A 111 -24.25 24.39 -32.54
CA LYS A 111 -23.94 25.63 -31.84
C LYS A 111 -24.82 25.76 -30.60
N ALA A 112 -24.18 25.97 -29.45
CA ALA A 112 -24.85 26.20 -28.18
C ALA A 112 -25.74 27.46 -28.24
N PRO A 113 -26.90 27.43 -27.56
CA PRO A 113 -27.67 28.63 -27.27
C PRO A 113 -26.92 29.58 -26.34
N ASP A 114 -27.43 30.82 -26.24
CA ASP A 114 -26.87 31.85 -25.36
C ASP A 114 -27.34 31.69 -23.90
N ASP A 115 -28.43 30.94 -23.66
CA ASP A 115 -28.95 30.69 -22.32
C ASP A 115 -28.22 29.50 -21.66
N PRO A 116 -27.62 29.67 -20.47
CA PRO A 116 -27.10 28.57 -19.66
C PRO A 116 -28.17 27.52 -19.38
N GLY A 117 -27.79 26.25 -19.44
CA GLY A 117 -28.73 25.16 -19.17
C GLY A 117 -28.28 23.81 -19.71
N ALA A 118 -29.05 22.78 -19.35
CA ALA A 118 -28.89 21.45 -19.93
C ALA A 118 -29.79 21.34 -21.17
N TYR A 119 -29.19 20.95 -22.29
CA TYR A 119 -29.88 20.75 -23.56
C TYR A 119 -29.77 19.30 -23.99
N THR A 120 -30.86 18.74 -24.51
CA THR A 120 -30.87 17.36 -25.01
C THR A 120 -30.72 17.38 -26.52
N VAL A 121 -29.66 16.77 -27.01
CA VAL A 121 -29.40 16.47 -28.42
C VAL A 121 -29.84 15.05 -28.70
N MET A 122 -30.50 14.84 -29.83
CA MET A 122 -31.07 13.56 -30.21
C MET A 122 -30.79 13.30 -31.68
N VAL A 123 -30.64 12.03 -32.03
CA VAL A 123 -30.45 11.56 -33.41
C VAL A 123 -31.45 10.48 -33.72
N HIS A 124 -32.07 10.58 -34.89
CA HIS A 124 -32.84 9.51 -35.51
C HIS A 124 -32.00 8.89 -36.62
N VAL A 125 -31.81 7.58 -36.55
CA VAL A 125 -31.08 6.81 -37.57
C VAL A 125 -32.07 5.86 -38.24
N SER A 126 -32.15 5.89 -39.57
CA SER A 126 -33.12 5.09 -40.34
C SER A 126 -32.48 4.46 -41.57
N ASP A 127 -32.82 3.21 -41.83
CA ASP A 127 -32.53 2.50 -43.10
C ASP A 127 -33.72 2.54 -44.08
N GLY A 128 -34.77 3.30 -43.74
CA GLY A 128 -36.04 3.37 -44.48
C GLY A 128 -37.13 2.39 -44.02
N SER A 129 -36.78 1.37 -43.23
CA SER A 129 -37.71 0.37 -42.67
C SER A 129 -37.67 0.27 -41.14
N HIS A 130 -36.53 0.61 -40.54
CA HIS A 130 -36.26 0.57 -39.11
C HIS A 130 -35.75 1.94 -38.64
N ILE A 131 -36.01 2.27 -37.38
CA ILE A 131 -35.54 3.52 -36.77
C ILE A 131 -34.85 3.20 -35.44
N GLY A 132 -33.62 3.67 -35.30
CA GLY A 132 -32.90 3.80 -34.05
C GLY A 132 -32.95 5.25 -33.56
N MET A 133 -33.06 5.44 -32.24
CA MET A 133 -33.04 6.77 -31.64
C MET A 133 -31.97 6.83 -30.56
N GLY A 134 -31.13 7.84 -30.61
CA GLY A 134 -30.17 8.17 -29.56
C GLY A 134 -30.50 9.52 -28.94
N ARG A 135 -30.12 9.70 -27.67
CA ARG A 135 -30.20 11.00 -26.98
C ARG A 135 -28.98 11.22 -26.11
N ARG A 136 -28.56 12.47 -25.96
CA ARG A 136 -27.45 12.92 -25.11
C ARG A 136 -27.78 14.29 -24.52
N ASN A 137 -27.46 14.48 -23.25
CA ASN A 137 -27.51 15.81 -22.63
C ASN A 137 -26.17 16.51 -22.78
N VAL A 138 -26.21 17.84 -22.89
CA VAL A 138 -25.05 18.71 -23.06
C VAL A 138 -25.27 19.93 -22.18
N GLY A 139 -24.27 20.26 -21.37
CA GLY A 139 -24.32 21.43 -20.49
C GLY A 139 -23.79 22.68 -21.20
N VAL A 140 -24.54 23.77 -21.14
CA VAL A 140 -24.07 25.10 -21.56
C VAL A 140 -23.87 25.93 -20.31
N GLU A 141 -22.62 26.33 -20.04
CA GLU A 141 -22.20 27.04 -18.81
C GLU A 141 -22.56 26.30 -17.50
N MET A 142 -22.86 25.00 -17.58
CA MET A 142 -23.12 24.16 -16.42
C MET A 142 -22.59 22.75 -16.62
N TYR A 143 -22.23 22.13 -15.51
CA TYR A 143 -21.93 20.71 -15.49
C TYR A 143 -23.23 19.90 -15.65
N ALA A 144 -23.29 19.06 -16.69
CA ALA A 144 -24.40 18.16 -16.95
C ALA A 144 -23.84 16.75 -17.19
N PRO A 145 -23.81 15.88 -16.17
CA PRO A 145 -23.26 14.54 -16.31
C PRO A 145 -24.07 13.74 -17.33
N THR A 146 -23.36 12.90 -18.09
CA THR A 146 -23.91 12.11 -19.20
C THR A 146 -23.95 10.61 -18.87
N VAL A 147 -23.39 10.21 -17.74
CA VAL A 147 -23.31 8.82 -17.24
C VAL A 147 -23.60 8.73 -15.75
N ASP A 148 -23.88 7.52 -15.26
CA ASP A 148 -23.94 7.16 -13.84
C ASP A 148 -23.18 5.84 -13.60
N PRO A 149 -22.32 5.74 -12.57
CA PRO A 149 -21.90 6.82 -11.68
C PRO A 149 -20.99 7.84 -12.40
N HIS A 150 -21.10 9.11 -12.04
CA HIS A 150 -20.25 10.23 -12.49
C HIS A 150 -19.47 10.91 -11.35
N PHE A 151 -18.40 11.61 -11.72
CA PHE A 151 -17.60 12.45 -10.81
C PHE A 151 -18.34 13.74 -10.41
N VAL A 152 -18.38 14.04 -9.12
CA VAL A 152 -19.09 15.22 -8.60
C VAL A 152 -18.16 16.44 -8.56
N GLY A 153 -16.92 16.24 -8.15
CA GLY A 153 -15.90 17.25 -7.94
C GLY A 153 -16.13 18.08 -6.69
N ASP A 154 -15.05 18.62 -6.14
CA ASP A 154 -15.09 19.55 -5.02
C ASP A 154 -15.68 20.89 -5.50
N PRO A 155 -16.87 21.31 -5.05
CA PRO A 155 -17.26 22.69 -5.24
C PRO A 155 -16.24 23.54 -4.47
N ALA A 156 -15.75 24.65 -5.02
CA ALA A 156 -14.78 25.56 -4.39
C ALA A 156 -15.16 26.07 -2.97
N SER A 157 -16.30 25.63 -2.42
CA SER A 157 -16.77 25.78 -1.05
C SER A 157 -17.16 24.42 -0.44
N GLY A 158 -16.18 23.55 -0.22
CA GLY A 158 -16.25 22.42 0.70
C GLY A 158 -16.85 21.15 0.12
N CYS A 159 -16.07 20.06 0.17
CA CYS A 159 -16.54 18.71 -0.08
C CYS A 159 -17.86 18.47 0.67
N VAL A 160 -18.91 18.06 -0.04
CA VAL A 160 -20.19 17.61 0.53
C VAL A 160 -20.01 16.19 1.09
N CYS A 161 -18.94 15.98 1.86
CA CYS A 161 -18.67 14.77 2.62
C CYS A 161 -19.17 15.05 4.05
N HIS A 162 -20.04 14.18 4.58
CA HIS A 162 -20.84 14.42 5.79
C HIS A 162 -20.06 14.97 7.00
N GLU A 163 -20.74 15.61 7.97
CA GLU A 163 -20.17 16.27 9.17
C GLU A 163 -19.12 15.44 9.94
N ALA A 164 -19.17 14.11 9.89
CA ALA A 164 -18.17 13.22 10.49
C ALA A 164 -16.80 13.21 9.77
N LEU A 165 -16.74 13.68 8.52
CA LEU A 165 -15.56 13.78 7.65
C LEU A 165 -15.01 15.20 7.57
N ASP A 166 -15.65 16.20 8.18
CA ASP A 166 -15.22 17.61 8.14
C ASP A 166 -13.76 17.81 8.60
N GLN A 167 -13.34 17.04 9.61
CA GLN A 167 -11.95 17.02 10.06
C GLN A 167 -11.00 16.40 9.02
N LEU A 168 -11.44 15.38 8.28
CA LEU A 168 -10.61 14.75 7.24
C LEU A 168 -10.49 15.65 6.01
N VAL A 169 -11.57 16.31 5.60
CA VAL A 169 -11.55 17.31 4.52
C VAL A 169 -10.64 18.47 4.90
N THR A 170 -10.75 18.99 6.13
CA THR A 170 -9.88 20.07 6.63
C THR A 170 -8.41 19.65 6.70
N LYS A 171 -8.11 18.41 7.09
CA LYS A 171 -6.71 17.93 7.11
C LYS A 171 -6.20 17.65 5.69
N TRP A 172 -7.04 17.17 4.78
CA TRP A 172 -6.69 16.92 3.39
C TRP A 172 -6.43 18.23 2.64
N SER A 173 -7.21 19.28 2.89
CA SER A 173 -7.02 20.58 2.23
C SER A 173 -5.68 21.25 2.54
N GLY A 174 -4.98 20.79 3.59
CA GLY A 174 -3.59 21.19 3.88
C GLY A 174 -2.52 20.31 3.23
N THR A 175 -2.88 19.36 2.37
CA THR A 175 -1.94 18.44 1.69
C THR A 175 -1.51 18.98 0.33
N ALA A 176 -0.38 18.49 -0.19
CA ALA A 176 0.07 18.84 -1.53
C ALA A 176 -0.94 18.42 -2.62
N HIS A 177 -1.68 17.33 -2.40
CA HIS A 177 -2.72 16.86 -3.33
C HIS A 177 -3.85 17.87 -3.53
N ALA A 178 -4.26 18.58 -2.47
CA ALA A 178 -5.28 19.63 -2.55
C ALA A 178 -4.82 20.87 -3.35
N HIS A 179 -3.50 21.00 -3.59
CA HIS A 179 -2.89 22.10 -4.33
C HIS A 179 -2.19 21.65 -5.61
N ALA A 180 -2.36 20.39 -6.01
CA ALA A 180 -1.61 19.78 -7.09
C ALA A 180 -1.75 20.55 -8.41
N TRP A 181 -2.95 21.08 -8.71
CA TRP A 181 -3.17 21.86 -9.93
C TRP A 181 -2.41 23.19 -9.87
N GLN A 182 -2.49 23.91 -8.76
CA GLN A 182 -1.78 25.17 -8.60
C GLN A 182 -0.27 24.97 -8.77
N SER A 183 0.32 23.96 -8.11
CA SER A 183 1.75 23.65 -8.24
C SER A 183 2.15 23.29 -9.67
N LEU A 184 1.30 22.58 -10.41
CA LEU A 184 1.52 22.29 -11.83
C LEU A 184 1.54 23.58 -12.67
N GLN A 185 0.57 24.47 -12.48
CA GLN A 185 0.50 25.73 -13.22
C GLN A 185 1.71 26.65 -12.91
N GLU A 186 2.21 26.61 -11.68
CA GLU A 186 3.37 27.38 -11.23
C GLU A 186 4.72 26.77 -11.64
N SER A 187 4.74 25.51 -12.12
CA SER A 187 5.96 24.81 -12.56
C SER A 187 6.64 25.44 -13.79
N GLY A 188 5.92 26.28 -14.55
CA GLY A 188 6.39 26.86 -15.81
C GLY A 188 6.29 25.92 -17.02
N HIS A 189 5.92 24.65 -16.82
CA HIS A 189 5.82 23.64 -17.89
C HIS A 189 4.53 22.78 -17.83
N PRO A 190 3.33 23.33 -17.55
CA PRO A 190 2.11 22.54 -17.56
C PRO A 190 1.81 22.03 -18.97
N ALA A 191 1.44 20.75 -19.07
CA ALA A 191 1.10 20.11 -20.33
C ALA A 191 -0.09 19.16 -20.16
N SER A 192 -0.79 18.85 -21.26
CA SER A 192 -2.00 18.01 -21.22
C SER A 192 -1.75 16.61 -20.66
N TYR A 193 -0.54 16.06 -20.80
CA TYR A 193 -0.17 14.77 -20.22
C TYR A 193 -0.06 14.81 -18.68
N CYS A 194 -0.05 15.99 -18.06
CA CYS A 194 -0.07 16.15 -16.60
C CYS A 194 -1.50 16.06 -16.03
N ASN A 195 -2.51 16.40 -16.83
CA ASN A 195 -3.91 16.43 -16.41
C ASN A 195 -4.38 15.11 -15.74
N PRO A 196 -4.05 13.90 -16.25
CA PRO A 196 -4.44 12.65 -15.60
C PRO A 196 -4.09 12.55 -14.11
N CYS A 197 -3.00 13.19 -13.69
CA CYS A 197 -2.50 13.12 -12.31
C CYS A 197 -2.87 14.35 -11.47
N HIS A 198 -3.38 15.41 -12.10
CA HIS A 198 -3.64 16.71 -11.46
C HIS A 198 -5.12 17.13 -11.52
N SER A 199 -5.98 16.28 -12.07
CA SER A 199 -7.43 16.47 -12.12
C SER A 199 -8.17 15.18 -11.75
N ILE A 200 -9.50 15.24 -11.71
CA ILE A 200 -10.35 14.09 -11.40
C ILE A 200 -11.07 13.59 -12.65
N GLY A 201 -11.30 12.28 -12.72
CA GLY A 201 -12.05 11.66 -13.81
C GLY A 201 -11.39 11.76 -15.20
N TYR A 202 -10.09 12.00 -15.29
CA TYR A 202 -9.43 11.99 -16.60
C TYR A 202 -9.24 10.57 -17.12
N GLU A 203 -9.76 10.25 -18.31
CA GLU A 203 -9.47 9.01 -19.04
C GLU A 203 -8.77 9.31 -20.38
N PRO A 204 -7.65 8.62 -20.69
CA PRO A 204 -6.91 8.87 -21.93
C PRO A 204 -7.65 8.38 -23.18
N SER A 205 -8.65 7.51 -23.02
CA SER A 205 -9.49 7.05 -24.12
C SER A 205 -10.65 8.04 -24.26
N PRO A 206 -10.72 8.80 -25.37
CA PRO A 206 -11.93 9.55 -25.64
C PRO A 206 -13.09 8.56 -25.74
N ASN A 207 -14.26 8.94 -25.21
CA ASN A 207 -15.55 8.31 -25.49
C ASN A 207 -16.03 7.16 -24.58
N THR A 208 -15.38 6.88 -23.44
CA THR A 208 -15.92 5.96 -22.41
C THR A 208 -16.81 6.67 -21.39
N GLY A 209 -16.67 7.99 -21.24
CA GLY A 209 -17.55 8.89 -20.50
C GLY A 209 -17.62 8.56 -19.01
N ASN A 210 -16.92 9.32 -18.18
CA ASN A 210 -17.12 9.31 -16.72
C ASN A 210 -17.65 10.66 -16.19
N SER A 211 -17.84 11.63 -17.11
CA SER A 211 -18.22 13.01 -16.82
C SER A 211 -17.22 13.71 -15.89
N GLY A 212 -15.93 13.49 -16.14
CA GLY A 212 -14.79 14.01 -15.41
C GLY A 212 -14.15 15.24 -16.05
N TYR A 213 -12.88 15.51 -15.73
CA TYR A 213 -12.15 16.69 -16.20
C TYR A 213 -11.91 16.71 -17.71
N ASP A 214 -11.61 15.56 -18.30
CA ASP A 214 -11.42 15.39 -19.75
C ASP A 214 -12.67 15.77 -20.56
N GLU A 215 -13.86 15.48 -20.03
CA GLU A 215 -15.13 15.86 -20.63
C GLU A 215 -15.63 17.26 -20.22
N ALA A 216 -15.30 17.72 -19.01
CA ALA A 216 -15.68 19.03 -18.49
C ALA A 216 -14.50 19.70 -17.75
N PRO A 217 -13.57 20.38 -18.45
CA PRO A 217 -12.36 20.94 -17.85
C PRO A 217 -12.64 22.23 -17.06
N ILE A 218 -13.33 22.12 -15.93
CA ILE A 218 -13.74 23.21 -15.05
C ILE A 218 -13.06 23.14 -13.68
N GLU A 219 -13.09 24.25 -12.95
CA GLU A 219 -12.37 24.43 -11.67
C GLU A 219 -12.69 23.34 -10.63
N LYS A 220 -13.94 22.88 -10.54
CA LYS A 220 -14.31 21.84 -9.56
C LYS A 220 -13.66 20.47 -9.79
N PHE A 221 -13.02 20.24 -10.93
CA PHE A 221 -12.37 18.98 -11.27
C PHE A 221 -10.84 19.05 -11.28
N VAL A 222 -10.26 20.17 -10.88
CA VAL A 222 -8.81 20.29 -10.72
C VAL A 222 -8.34 19.85 -9.33
N ASN A 223 -7.06 19.53 -9.19
CA ASN A 223 -6.40 18.92 -8.02
C ASN A 223 -6.63 17.40 -7.89
N VAL A 224 -5.93 16.79 -6.93
CA VAL A 224 -6.11 15.39 -6.54
C VAL A 224 -7.05 15.34 -5.34
N GLN A 225 -8.32 15.07 -5.60
CA GLN A 225 -9.43 15.11 -4.65
C GLN A 225 -9.80 13.72 -4.13
N CYS A 226 -10.86 13.65 -3.31
CA CYS A 226 -11.38 12.41 -2.73
C CYS A 226 -11.66 11.35 -3.81
N GLU A 227 -12.33 11.76 -4.90
CA GLU A 227 -12.78 10.86 -5.96
C GLU A 227 -11.63 10.28 -6.80
N ASN A 228 -10.41 10.85 -6.73
CA ASN A 228 -9.24 10.20 -7.31
C ASN A 228 -8.94 8.86 -6.62
N CYS A 229 -9.16 8.74 -5.31
CA CYS A 229 -8.86 7.50 -4.57
C CYS A 229 -10.11 6.67 -4.29
N HIS A 230 -11.26 7.35 -4.15
CA HIS A 230 -12.51 6.76 -3.71
C HIS A 230 -13.52 6.55 -4.84
N GLY A 231 -13.18 6.90 -6.07
CA GLY A 231 -14.07 6.79 -7.23
C GLY A 231 -15.18 7.86 -7.25
N PRO A 232 -16.07 7.81 -8.26
CA PRO A 232 -17.15 8.78 -8.44
C PRO A 232 -18.18 8.76 -7.29
N ALA A 233 -18.52 9.92 -6.75
CA ALA A 233 -19.36 10.08 -5.56
C ALA A 233 -20.86 10.25 -5.86
N SER A 234 -21.27 10.34 -7.12
CA SER A 234 -22.67 10.64 -7.51
C SER A 234 -23.71 9.68 -6.93
N GLU A 235 -23.43 8.37 -6.89
CA GLU A 235 -24.31 7.38 -6.27
C GLU A 235 -24.32 7.51 -4.74
N HIS A 236 -23.17 7.84 -4.14
CA HIS A 236 -23.04 8.03 -2.70
C HIS A 236 -23.92 9.18 -2.19
N ILE A 237 -23.92 10.32 -2.90
CA ILE A 237 -24.66 11.52 -2.48
C ILE A 237 -26.15 11.50 -2.84
N ASN A 238 -26.56 10.73 -3.86
CA ASN A 238 -27.93 10.73 -4.38
C ASN A 238 -28.75 9.48 -3.99
N SER A 239 -28.15 8.49 -3.33
CA SER A 239 -28.83 7.25 -2.98
C SER A 239 -29.59 7.34 -1.66
N THR A 240 -30.78 6.73 -1.60
CA THR A 240 -31.55 6.50 -0.36
C THR A 240 -31.08 5.24 0.40
N ALA A 241 -30.28 4.40 -0.24
CA ALA A 241 -29.54 3.30 0.37
C ALA A 241 -28.09 3.74 0.67
N ALA A 242 -27.50 3.25 1.76
CA ALA A 242 -26.09 3.51 2.07
C ALA A 242 -25.19 2.87 1.01
N VAL A 243 -24.68 3.68 0.06
CA VAL A 243 -23.62 3.31 -0.88
C VAL A 243 -22.33 3.82 -0.29
N ASP A 244 -21.45 2.93 0.15
CA ASP A 244 -20.16 3.33 0.72
C ASP A 244 -19.16 3.67 -0.38
N MET A 245 -18.36 4.71 -0.15
CA MET A 245 -17.21 5.01 -0.99
C MET A 245 -16.14 3.93 -0.82
N ILE A 246 -15.47 3.54 -1.91
CA ILE A 246 -14.44 2.49 -1.86
C ILE A 246 -13.23 2.94 -1.04
N VAL A 247 -12.73 2.09 -0.16
CA VAL A 247 -11.41 2.24 0.46
C VAL A 247 -10.47 1.22 -0.17
N ASN A 248 -9.42 1.72 -0.82
CA ASN A 248 -8.49 0.87 -1.57
C ASN A 248 -7.06 0.94 -1.01
N TYR A 249 -6.57 -0.22 -0.57
CA TYR A 249 -5.18 -0.41 -0.12
C TYR A 249 -4.27 -1.02 -1.18
N ASP A 250 -4.79 -1.23 -2.40
CA ASP A 250 -3.96 -1.59 -3.54
C ASP A 250 -2.98 -0.46 -3.84
N MET A 251 -1.74 -0.83 -4.16
CA MET A 251 -0.67 0.10 -4.51
C MET A 251 -1.02 0.90 -5.78
N GLU A 252 -1.77 0.31 -6.71
CA GLU A 252 -2.20 0.98 -7.94
C GLU A 252 -3.07 2.21 -7.69
N ASN A 253 -3.72 2.31 -6.52
CA ASN A 253 -4.47 3.50 -6.14
C ASN A 253 -3.58 4.76 -6.10
N CYS A 254 -2.31 4.60 -5.71
CA CYS A 254 -1.28 5.64 -5.76
C CYS A 254 -0.48 5.58 -7.07
N GLY A 255 -0.16 4.36 -7.51
CA GLY A 255 0.72 4.08 -8.65
C GLY A 255 0.21 4.61 -9.99
N LYS A 256 -1.08 4.87 -10.15
CA LYS A 256 -1.61 5.51 -11.36
C LYS A 256 -1.05 6.92 -11.64
N CYS A 257 -0.60 7.63 -10.60
CA CYS A 257 0.04 8.95 -10.71
C CYS A 257 1.53 8.89 -10.33
N HIS A 258 1.86 8.04 -9.36
CA HIS A 258 3.20 7.91 -8.80
C HIS A 258 3.98 6.78 -9.47
N ASP A 259 4.10 6.86 -10.79
CA ASP A 259 4.92 5.98 -11.62
C ASP A 259 5.59 6.73 -12.77
N GLY A 260 6.58 6.11 -13.42
CA GLY A 260 7.33 6.69 -14.53
C GLY A 260 8.51 7.57 -14.11
N THR A 261 9.06 8.34 -15.06
CA THR A 261 10.36 9.01 -14.90
C THR A 261 10.35 10.22 -13.96
N HIS A 262 9.20 10.87 -13.78
CA HIS A 262 9.06 12.04 -12.91
C HIS A 262 8.69 11.66 -11.47
N HIS A 263 7.98 10.54 -11.29
CA HIS A 263 7.47 10.11 -9.98
C HIS A 263 7.66 8.59 -9.77
N PRO A 264 8.88 8.03 -9.80
CA PRO A 264 9.11 6.58 -9.83
C PRO A 264 8.83 5.84 -8.51
N TYR A 265 7.96 6.36 -7.63
CA TYR A 265 7.65 5.76 -6.33
C TYR A 265 7.19 4.31 -6.44
N LYS A 266 6.24 4.01 -7.34
CA LYS A 266 5.74 2.65 -7.58
C LYS A 266 6.86 1.73 -8.07
N THR A 267 7.58 2.13 -9.11
CA THR A 267 8.67 1.32 -9.68
C THR A 267 9.77 1.06 -8.64
N GLU A 268 10.16 2.07 -7.86
CA GLU A 268 11.13 1.91 -6.78
C GLU A 268 10.61 1.00 -5.65
N TRP A 269 9.35 1.15 -5.24
CA TRP A 269 8.73 0.31 -4.22
C TRP A 269 8.62 -1.16 -4.65
N LEU A 270 8.27 -1.42 -5.91
CA LEU A 270 8.17 -2.77 -6.46
C LEU A 270 9.50 -3.54 -6.36
N GLU A 271 10.63 -2.84 -6.43
CA GLU A 271 11.98 -3.38 -6.26
C GLU A 271 12.41 -3.51 -4.80
N SER A 272 11.62 -2.98 -3.86
CA SER A 272 11.98 -2.98 -2.44
C SER A 272 11.53 -4.25 -1.71
N PRO A 273 12.19 -4.63 -0.60
CA PRO A 273 11.74 -5.72 0.25
C PRO A 273 10.38 -5.49 0.92
N HIS A 274 9.85 -4.25 0.92
CA HIS A 274 8.52 -3.95 1.44
C HIS A 274 7.39 -4.49 0.54
N ASN A 275 7.69 -4.82 -0.72
CA ASN A 275 6.81 -5.52 -1.65
C ASN A 275 6.98 -7.05 -1.53
N PHE A 276 6.70 -7.59 -0.35
CA PHE A 276 6.81 -9.03 -0.08
C PHE A 276 5.47 -9.78 -0.21
N ASP A 277 5.54 -11.11 -0.37
CA ASP A 277 4.35 -11.95 -0.25
C ASP A 277 3.97 -12.13 1.23
N VAL A 278 2.88 -11.48 1.64
CA VAL A 278 2.34 -11.50 3.01
C VAL A 278 2.09 -12.92 3.53
N ALA A 279 1.69 -13.85 2.66
CA ALA A 279 1.41 -15.23 3.04
C ALA A 279 2.69 -15.96 3.51
N THR A 280 3.84 -15.60 2.94
CA THR A 280 5.14 -16.17 3.29
C THR A 280 5.81 -15.44 4.46
N ALA A 281 5.72 -14.11 4.50
CA ALA A 281 6.35 -13.28 5.53
C ALA A 281 5.75 -13.46 6.94
N SER A 282 4.54 -14.04 7.02
CA SER A 282 3.83 -14.29 8.28
C SER A 282 3.94 -15.73 8.78
N HIS A 283 5.00 -16.45 8.42
CA HIS A 283 5.21 -17.87 8.81
C HIS A 283 4.03 -18.79 8.42
N GLY A 284 3.49 -18.61 7.21
CA GLY A 284 2.42 -19.48 6.69
C GLY A 284 1.06 -19.32 7.39
N ALA A 285 0.85 -18.22 8.13
CA ALA A 285 -0.41 -17.91 8.78
C ALA A 285 -1.49 -17.48 7.77
N GLY A 286 -1.99 -18.44 6.99
CA GLY A 286 -3.24 -18.29 6.25
C GLY A 286 -4.33 -17.71 7.16
N ALA A 287 -4.95 -16.61 6.73
CA ALA A 287 -6.09 -15.93 7.33
C ALA A 287 -5.98 -15.39 8.77
N ARG A 288 -4.94 -15.70 9.57
CA ARG A 288 -4.80 -15.21 10.96
C ARG A 288 -3.35 -14.92 11.36
N ILE A 289 -2.85 -13.76 10.96
CA ILE A 289 -1.60 -13.20 11.47
C ILE A 289 -1.89 -12.62 12.87
N PRO A 290 -1.15 -13.00 13.94
CA PRO A 290 -1.32 -12.41 15.25
C PRO A 290 -1.13 -10.88 15.21
N PRO A 291 -1.89 -10.08 16.00
CA PRO A 291 -1.81 -8.62 15.98
C PRO A 291 -0.38 -8.07 16.11
N ILE A 292 0.44 -8.69 16.97
CA ILE A 292 1.84 -8.31 17.19
C ILE A 292 2.70 -8.42 15.92
N CYS A 293 2.45 -9.41 15.07
CA CYS A 293 3.15 -9.60 13.80
C CYS A 293 2.53 -8.73 12.70
N SER A 294 1.19 -8.67 12.61
CA SER A 294 0.49 -7.88 11.57
C SER A 294 0.73 -6.38 11.69
N GLY A 295 1.15 -5.90 12.87
CA GLY A 295 1.54 -4.50 13.05
C GLY A 295 2.77 -4.07 12.24
N CYS A 296 3.54 -5.02 11.69
CA CYS A 296 4.72 -4.76 10.85
C CYS A 296 4.77 -5.61 9.57
N HIS A 297 4.12 -6.77 9.54
CA HIS A 297 4.17 -7.72 8.41
C HIS A 297 2.87 -7.76 7.59
N GLU A 298 1.97 -6.80 7.79
CA GLU A 298 0.74 -6.65 7.00
C GLU A 298 0.40 -5.17 6.86
N GLY A 299 0.28 -4.68 5.63
CA GLY A 299 0.21 -3.25 5.34
C GLY A 299 -0.96 -2.52 5.98
N VAL A 300 -2.13 -3.14 6.02
CA VAL A 300 -3.35 -2.53 6.58
C VAL A 300 -3.29 -2.51 8.11
N GLY A 301 -2.90 -3.61 8.73
CA GLY A 301 -2.68 -3.73 10.18
C GLY A 301 -1.62 -2.76 10.67
N ALA A 302 -0.50 -2.65 9.94
CA ALA A 302 0.54 -1.66 10.20
C ALA A 302 0.01 -0.22 10.07
N ALA A 303 -0.74 0.10 9.00
CA ALA A 303 -1.33 1.42 8.82
C ALA A 303 -2.22 1.83 10.01
N ILE A 304 -3.05 0.91 10.49
CA ILE A 304 -3.97 1.14 11.62
C ILE A 304 -3.17 1.34 12.91
N ARG A 305 -2.18 0.49 13.18
CA ARG A 305 -1.27 0.63 14.33
C ARG A 305 -0.59 2.00 14.32
N LEU A 306 -0.02 2.40 13.19
CA LEU A 306 0.73 3.66 13.05
C LEU A 306 -0.17 4.90 13.11
N SER A 307 -1.49 4.77 12.91
CA SER A 307 -2.45 5.88 12.93
C SER A 307 -3.16 6.09 14.28
N GLY A 308 -3.02 5.16 15.23
CA GLY A 308 -3.85 5.11 16.44
C GLY A 308 -3.05 4.96 17.73
N ASP A 309 -3.69 4.34 18.73
CA ASP A 309 -3.07 4.00 20.00
C ASP A 309 -2.13 2.81 19.85
N LEU A 310 -0.83 3.11 19.73
CA LEU A 310 0.27 2.15 19.61
C LEU A 310 0.26 1.07 20.71
N SER A 311 -0.40 1.30 21.85
CA SER A 311 -0.52 0.33 22.94
C SER A 311 -1.53 -0.81 22.66
N SER A 312 -2.49 -0.61 21.75
CA SER A 312 -3.55 -1.58 21.45
C SER A 312 -3.07 -2.88 20.79
N PHE A 313 -1.84 -2.91 20.27
CA PHE A 313 -1.21 -4.12 19.71
C PHE A 313 -0.29 -4.85 20.69
N TYR A 314 0.18 -4.15 21.72
CA TYR A 314 0.97 -4.73 22.80
C TYR A 314 0.04 -5.08 23.98
N ARG A 315 -0.38 -6.35 24.05
CA ARG A 315 -1.10 -6.98 25.19
C ARG A 315 -2.62 -6.74 25.30
N SER A 316 -3.33 -6.23 24.27
CA SER A 316 -4.78 -5.93 24.40
C SER A 316 -5.71 -7.16 24.41
N GLY A 317 -5.23 -8.37 24.14
CA GLY A 317 -6.06 -9.57 24.13
C GLY A 317 -7.16 -9.57 23.06
N ASN A 318 -7.11 -8.66 22.07
CA ASN A 318 -8.08 -8.59 20.99
C ASN A 318 -7.56 -9.40 19.77
N PRO A 319 -8.21 -10.51 19.36
CA PRO A 319 -7.56 -11.58 18.60
C PRO A 319 -7.58 -11.44 17.07
N GLY A 320 -7.49 -10.23 16.49
CA GLY A 320 -7.46 -10.17 15.02
C GLY A 320 -7.15 -8.82 14.40
N ARG A 321 -6.74 -8.90 13.13
CA ARG A 321 -6.85 -7.84 12.12
C ARG A 321 -8.16 -7.08 12.37
N PRO A 322 -8.16 -5.74 12.45
CA PRO A 322 -9.39 -4.94 12.43
C PRO A 322 -10.28 -5.46 11.30
N ASP A 323 -11.59 -5.60 11.50
CA ASP A 323 -12.48 -6.23 10.52
C ASP A 323 -12.37 -5.52 9.17
N THR A 324 -11.53 -6.11 8.34
CA THR A 324 -11.14 -5.69 6.99
C THR A 324 -11.33 -6.92 6.11
N THR A 325 -12.25 -7.83 6.48
CA THR A 325 -12.58 -9.05 5.74
C THR A 325 -12.98 -8.78 4.28
N VAL A 326 -13.27 -7.52 3.96
CA VAL A 326 -13.51 -6.98 2.61
C VAL A 326 -12.24 -6.57 1.83
N HIS A 327 -11.08 -6.44 2.49
CA HIS A 327 -9.81 -6.08 1.86
C HIS A 327 -8.85 -7.27 1.87
N ALA A 328 -8.18 -7.52 0.75
CA ALA A 328 -7.10 -8.49 0.69
C ALA A 328 -5.94 -8.11 1.64
N PHE A 329 -5.15 -9.09 2.06
CA PHE A 329 -3.87 -8.85 2.73
C PHE A 329 -2.95 -8.07 1.79
N GLN A 330 -2.27 -7.04 2.32
CA GLN A 330 -1.36 -6.22 1.53
C GLN A 330 0.06 -6.27 2.10
N PRO A 331 1.10 -6.20 1.23
CA PRO A 331 2.45 -5.88 1.67
C PRO A 331 2.50 -4.49 2.32
N ILE A 332 3.68 -4.03 2.72
CA ILE A 332 3.86 -2.66 3.22
C ILE A 332 3.76 -1.69 2.05
N VAL A 333 2.54 -1.20 1.78
CA VAL A 333 2.20 -0.33 0.65
C VAL A 333 2.31 1.16 1.01
N CYS A 334 2.09 2.05 0.04
CA CYS A 334 2.13 3.51 0.23
C CYS A 334 1.27 3.97 1.41
N GLN A 335 0.04 3.44 1.50
CA GLN A 335 -0.91 3.73 2.57
C GLN A 335 -0.44 3.21 3.93
N THR A 336 0.54 2.32 4.02
CA THR A 336 1.12 1.92 5.32
C THR A 336 1.92 3.06 5.93
N CYS A 337 2.69 3.78 5.13
CA CYS A 337 3.57 4.85 5.58
C CYS A 337 2.89 6.23 5.55
N HIS A 338 2.04 6.47 4.55
CA HIS A 338 1.45 7.79 4.29
C HIS A 338 -0.03 7.87 4.69
N SER A 339 -0.41 9.04 5.21
CA SER A 339 -1.79 9.44 5.48
C SER A 339 -2.32 10.26 4.30
N SER A 340 -3.20 9.67 3.50
CA SER A 340 -3.79 10.34 2.32
C SER A 340 -4.64 11.57 2.67
N HIS A 341 -5.05 11.71 3.94
CA HIS A 341 -5.95 12.78 4.39
C HIS A 341 -5.28 13.79 5.32
N SER A 342 -3.96 13.75 5.53
CA SER A 342 -3.34 14.67 6.49
C SER A 342 -1.89 15.01 6.16
N GLY A 343 -1.61 16.31 6.11
CA GLY A 343 -0.27 16.90 6.08
C GLY A 343 0.33 17.21 7.45
N GLU A 344 -0.19 16.64 8.54
CA GLU A 344 0.24 16.94 9.90
C GLU A 344 1.72 16.63 10.15
N ASN A 345 2.24 15.56 9.53
CA ASN A 345 3.66 15.23 9.56
C ASN A 345 4.31 15.49 8.19
N PRO A 346 5.61 15.83 8.14
CA PRO A 346 6.34 16.04 6.89
C PRO A 346 6.23 14.83 5.95
N GLY A 347 5.95 15.09 4.66
CA GLY A 347 5.74 14.03 3.66
C GLY A 347 4.49 13.18 3.91
N GLN A 348 3.53 13.68 4.70
CA GLN A 348 2.30 12.97 5.07
C GLN A 348 2.54 11.62 5.77
N VAL A 349 3.68 11.43 6.45
CA VAL A 349 3.92 10.18 7.19
C VAL A 349 2.92 9.99 8.33
N ARG A 350 2.53 8.76 8.62
CA ARG A 350 1.49 8.49 9.64
C ARG A 350 1.89 8.90 11.05
N THR A 351 3.17 8.76 11.40
CA THR A 351 3.64 9.03 12.75
C THR A 351 5.08 9.49 12.81
N VAL A 352 5.33 10.41 13.73
CA VAL A 352 6.66 10.76 14.25
C VAL A 352 6.67 10.65 15.78
N ALA A 353 5.77 9.85 16.34
CA ALA A 353 5.69 9.61 17.78
C ALA A 353 6.97 8.94 18.30
N ALA A 354 7.24 9.12 19.58
CA ALA A 354 8.36 8.45 20.25
C ALA A 354 8.24 6.92 20.14
N VAL A 355 9.37 6.22 20.07
CA VAL A 355 9.46 4.78 19.83
C VAL A 355 9.91 4.10 21.12
N PRO A 356 9.03 3.40 21.84
CA PRO A 356 9.42 2.57 22.97
C PRO A 356 10.20 1.35 22.50
N LEU A 357 11.35 1.08 23.11
CA LEU A 357 12.14 -0.13 22.87
C LEU A 357 11.83 -1.17 23.94
N VAL A 358 12.36 -2.38 23.76
CA VAL A 358 12.25 -3.45 24.76
C VAL A 358 12.93 -3.05 26.08
N THR A 359 12.42 -3.57 27.19
CA THR A 359 13.11 -3.44 28.48
C THR A 359 14.31 -4.36 28.49
N ALA A 360 15.51 -3.80 28.63
CA ALA A 360 16.77 -4.53 28.60
C ALA A 360 17.80 -3.84 29.50
N ASN A 361 18.68 -4.62 30.11
CA ASN A 361 19.69 -4.14 31.07
C ASN A 361 19.07 -3.35 32.23
N GLY A 362 17.83 -3.68 32.61
CA GLY A 362 17.07 -2.95 33.64
C GLY A 362 16.58 -1.55 33.22
N GLU A 363 16.68 -1.18 31.94
CA GLU A 363 16.18 0.08 31.38
C GLU A 363 15.01 -0.18 30.43
N SER A 364 14.08 0.78 30.30
CA SER A 364 13.03 0.79 29.26
C SER A 364 13.20 2.02 28.37
N PRO A 365 14.09 1.96 27.36
CA PRO A 365 14.46 3.13 26.57
C PRO A 365 13.30 3.60 25.66
N VAL A 366 13.29 4.90 25.37
CA VAL A 366 12.36 5.52 24.43
C VAL A 366 13.15 6.43 23.50
N ILE A 367 13.02 6.24 22.18
CA ILE A 367 13.62 7.13 21.18
C ILE A 367 12.67 8.30 20.92
N ASP A 368 13.11 9.52 21.21
CA ASP A 368 12.37 10.76 20.92
C ASP A 368 12.92 11.53 19.71
N GLN A 369 14.17 11.27 19.31
CA GLN A 369 14.91 11.88 18.21
C GLN A 369 14.73 11.14 16.88
N GLY A 370 15.31 11.67 15.78
CA GLY A 370 15.31 11.01 14.47
C GLY A 370 14.23 11.47 13.48
N GLY A 371 13.43 12.49 13.83
CA GLY A 371 12.45 13.11 12.91
C GLY A 371 11.49 12.08 12.28
N VAL A 372 11.32 12.14 10.96
CA VAL A 372 10.48 11.16 10.22
C VAL A 372 11.06 9.75 10.18
N GLY A 373 12.35 9.56 10.48
CA GLY A 373 12.96 8.24 10.62
C GLY A 373 12.32 7.39 11.73
N LYS A 374 11.63 8.02 12.68
CA LYS A 374 10.85 7.30 13.70
C LYS A 374 9.75 6.42 13.11
N LEU A 375 9.22 6.74 11.92
CA LEU A 375 8.30 5.86 11.21
C LEU A 375 8.93 4.48 10.97
N CYS A 376 10.17 4.45 10.49
CA CYS A 376 10.92 3.22 10.22
C CYS A 376 11.17 2.44 11.52
N MET A 377 11.58 3.16 12.57
CA MET A 377 11.90 2.60 13.87
C MET A 377 10.70 1.95 14.57
N HIS A 378 9.46 2.32 14.23
CA HIS A 378 8.25 1.64 14.74
C HIS A 378 8.10 0.20 14.22
N CYS A 379 8.85 -0.21 13.21
CA CYS A 379 8.93 -1.59 12.73
C CYS A 379 10.32 -2.19 12.99
N HIS A 380 11.38 -1.45 12.65
CA HIS A 380 12.78 -1.89 12.74
C HIS A 380 13.39 -1.64 14.12
N HIS A 381 12.91 -2.39 15.11
CA HIS A 381 13.44 -2.41 16.47
C HIS A 381 13.45 -3.83 17.05
N ALA A 382 14.15 -4.10 18.14
CA ALA A 382 14.10 -5.40 18.80
C ALA A 382 12.71 -5.67 19.38
N ARG A 383 12.25 -6.93 19.36
CA ARG A 383 11.03 -7.39 20.08
C ARG A 383 11.35 -8.22 21.31
N ASN A 384 12.55 -8.80 21.36
CA ASN A 384 13.01 -9.60 22.48
C ASN A 384 14.17 -8.91 23.20
N SER A 385 14.27 -9.19 24.50
CA SER A 385 15.36 -8.73 25.36
C SER A 385 16.24 -9.90 25.77
N GLY A 386 17.55 -9.65 25.86
CA GLY A 386 18.49 -10.65 26.35
C GLY A 386 18.19 -11.05 27.79
N ASP A 387 17.63 -10.14 28.59
CA ASP A 387 17.30 -10.37 30.01
C ASP A 387 16.34 -11.57 30.19
N ASP A 388 15.42 -11.76 29.25
CA ASP A 388 14.39 -12.82 29.32
C ASP A 388 14.79 -14.09 28.54
N HIS A 389 15.56 -13.96 27.45
CA HIS A 389 15.84 -15.06 26.52
C HIS A 389 17.19 -15.75 26.74
N ILE A 390 18.17 -15.08 27.38
CA ILE A 390 19.51 -15.63 27.61
C ILE A 390 19.54 -16.71 28.71
N PRO A 391 18.88 -16.56 29.89
CA PRO A 391 19.07 -17.49 31.00
C PRO A 391 18.78 -18.96 30.65
N ASP A 392 17.63 -19.21 30.03
CA ASP A 392 17.09 -20.55 29.78
C ASP A 392 17.10 -20.95 28.30
N GLY A 393 17.60 -20.08 27.41
CA GLY A 393 17.46 -20.26 25.96
C GLY A 393 16.01 -20.04 25.49
N ASP A 394 15.83 -19.93 24.17
CA ASP A 394 14.51 -19.71 23.55
C ASP A 394 14.51 -20.29 22.13
N GLU A 395 13.38 -20.81 21.65
CA GLU A 395 13.27 -21.33 20.28
C GLU A 395 13.32 -20.22 19.22
N HIS A 396 13.07 -18.97 19.62
CA HIS A 396 13.21 -17.74 18.84
C HIS A 396 14.31 -16.84 19.44
N PHE A 397 15.46 -17.44 19.77
CA PHE A 397 16.59 -16.75 20.39
C PHE A 397 17.10 -15.57 19.54
N GLY A 398 17.50 -14.48 20.22
CA GLY A 398 17.93 -13.24 19.59
C GLY A 398 16.87 -12.13 19.69
N PRO A 399 17.17 -10.92 19.19
CA PRO A 399 16.33 -9.73 19.38
C PRO A 399 14.99 -9.74 18.62
N HIS A 400 14.68 -10.82 17.87
CA HIS A 400 13.64 -10.90 16.85
C HIS A 400 13.94 -9.93 15.70
N SER A 401 14.63 -10.45 14.67
CA SER A 401 15.21 -9.79 13.50
C SER A 401 14.76 -8.34 13.27
N SER A 402 15.72 -7.42 13.06
CA SER A 402 15.58 -5.96 12.87
C SER A 402 15.88 -5.01 14.06
N PRO A 403 16.97 -5.18 14.84
CA PRO A 403 17.32 -4.26 15.93
C PRO A 403 17.92 -2.90 15.46
N GLN A 404 17.62 -2.41 14.27
CA GLN A 404 18.27 -1.21 13.71
C GLN A 404 18.04 0.06 14.55
N ALA A 405 16.81 0.28 15.04
CA ALA A 405 16.52 1.39 15.94
C ALA A 405 17.31 1.31 17.25
N ASP A 406 17.47 0.10 17.78
CA ASP A 406 18.20 -0.18 19.01
C ASP A 406 19.71 0.04 18.80
N MET A 407 20.28 -0.44 17.69
CA MET A 407 21.69 -0.21 17.33
C MET A 407 22.00 1.28 17.17
N VAL A 408 21.19 2.00 16.38
CA VAL A 408 21.41 3.43 16.13
C VAL A 408 21.23 4.27 17.41
N ALA A 409 20.37 3.82 18.33
CA ALA A 409 20.16 4.43 19.65
C ALA A 409 21.19 4.00 20.70
N ALA A 410 22.03 3.00 20.41
CA ALA A 410 22.90 2.31 21.37
C ALA A 410 22.15 1.75 22.59
N LYS A 411 21.07 1.01 22.34
CA LYS A 411 20.18 0.43 23.35
C LYS A 411 19.91 -1.06 23.08
N SER A 412 19.30 -1.72 24.06
CA SER A 412 18.73 -3.07 24.00
C SER A 412 19.62 -4.28 23.70
N ALA A 413 20.85 -4.09 23.22
CA ALA A 413 21.86 -5.15 23.22
C ALA A 413 22.20 -5.59 24.66
N TYR A 414 22.82 -6.75 24.82
CA TYR A 414 23.10 -7.30 26.15
C TYR A 414 24.40 -6.74 26.73
N HIS A 415 24.31 -5.93 27.78
CA HIS A 415 25.48 -5.25 28.40
C HIS A 415 26.15 -6.08 29.50
N GLY A 416 25.58 -7.23 29.87
CA GLY A 416 26.13 -8.12 30.90
C GLY A 416 27.50 -8.73 30.57
N VAL A 417 27.94 -8.62 29.31
CA VAL A 417 29.28 -9.05 28.85
C VAL A 417 30.42 -8.11 29.26
N ALA A 418 30.11 -6.91 29.78
CA ALA A 418 31.11 -5.94 30.20
C ALA A 418 31.06 -5.71 31.72
N PRO A 419 32.17 -5.25 32.34
CA PRO A 419 32.16 -4.86 33.75
C PRO A 419 31.12 -3.78 34.03
N ALA A 420 30.55 -3.81 35.23
CA ALA A 420 29.62 -2.77 35.68
C ALA A 420 30.23 -1.37 35.54
N GLY A 421 29.51 -0.46 34.88
CA GLY A 421 29.97 0.90 34.61
C GLY A 421 30.85 1.05 33.37
N PHE A 422 30.96 0.01 32.52
CA PHE A 422 31.56 0.16 31.19
C PHE A 422 30.91 1.31 30.42
N ASN A 423 31.74 2.15 29.79
CA ASN A 423 31.28 3.33 29.08
C ASN A 423 30.87 2.98 27.64
N TRP A 424 29.67 2.41 27.50
CA TRP A 424 29.07 2.13 26.21
C TRP A 424 28.90 3.40 25.39
N ALA A 425 29.21 3.32 24.10
CA ALA A 425 29.07 4.41 23.17
C ALA A 425 27.60 4.84 23.05
N GLY A 426 27.37 6.14 22.93
CA GLY A 426 26.04 6.70 22.71
C GLY A 426 25.59 6.62 21.24
N PRO A 427 24.40 7.16 20.94
CA PRO A 427 23.90 7.27 19.57
C PRO A 427 24.78 8.17 18.70
N THR A 428 24.94 7.82 17.42
CA THR A 428 25.65 8.62 16.41
C THR A 428 24.70 9.02 15.28
N HIS A 429 24.35 8.10 14.38
CA HIS A 429 23.48 8.38 13.22
C HIS A 429 21.98 8.58 13.56
N LEU A 430 21.57 8.35 14.81
CA LEU A 430 20.24 8.76 15.29
C LEU A 430 20.09 10.29 15.31
N LEU A 431 21.21 10.98 15.53
CA LEU A 431 21.26 12.44 15.67
C LEU A 431 21.29 13.17 14.32
N VAL A 432 21.50 12.43 13.22
CA VAL A 432 21.37 12.98 11.87
C VAL A 432 19.92 13.38 11.64
N GLN A 433 19.70 14.54 11.01
CA GLN A 433 18.36 15.03 10.72
C GLN A 433 17.55 13.95 9.99
N ASN A 434 16.36 13.61 10.48
CA ASN A 434 15.51 12.53 9.95
C ASN A 434 16.10 11.10 9.96
N SER A 435 17.27 10.90 10.58
CA SER A 435 17.94 9.60 10.80
C SER A 435 17.84 8.66 9.59
N CYS A 436 17.10 7.55 9.69
CA CYS A 436 16.93 6.53 8.65
C CYS A 436 16.65 7.11 7.25
N LYS A 437 15.80 8.15 7.16
CA LYS A 437 15.44 8.77 5.87
C LYS A 437 16.66 9.30 5.12
N THR A 438 17.62 9.88 5.83
CA THR A 438 18.74 10.59 5.21
C THR A 438 19.61 9.66 4.38
N CYS A 439 19.86 8.44 4.87
CA CYS A 439 20.64 7.46 4.13
C CYS A 439 19.76 6.62 3.20
N HIS A 440 18.61 6.13 3.67
CA HIS A 440 17.81 5.12 2.97
C HIS A 440 16.79 5.68 1.98
N LEU A 441 16.46 6.97 2.04
CA LEU A 441 15.58 7.62 1.07
C LEU A 441 16.31 8.78 0.36
N PRO A 442 17.38 8.50 -0.41
CA PRO A 442 18.05 9.50 -1.21
C PRO A 442 17.12 9.95 -2.35
N THR A 443 17.00 11.26 -2.54
CA THR A 443 16.14 11.86 -3.55
C THR A 443 16.93 12.65 -4.57
N ALA A 444 16.49 12.64 -5.82
CA ALA A 444 17.03 13.47 -6.89
C ALA A 444 15.88 13.97 -7.77
N GLU A 445 15.95 15.23 -8.17
CA GLU A 445 14.97 15.83 -9.09
C GLU A 445 15.12 15.23 -10.49
N PHE A 446 14.03 15.27 -11.26
CA PHE A 446 14.05 14.86 -12.66
C PHE A 446 14.96 15.77 -13.50
N VAL A 447 15.79 15.18 -14.37
CA VAL A 447 16.62 15.92 -15.33
C VAL A 447 16.23 15.58 -16.77
N SER A 448 16.11 14.29 -17.09
CA SER A 448 15.73 13.80 -18.43
C SER A 448 15.22 12.36 -18.34
N ASP A 449 14.68 11.79 -19.43
CA ASP A 449 14.29 10.37 -19.42
C ASP A 449 15.48 9.42 -19.23
N GLN A 450 16.71 9.86 -19.55
CA GLN A 450 17.95 9.12 -19.28
C GLN A 450 18.46 9.32 -17.84
N GLU A 451 17.99 10.38 -17.17
CA GLU A 451 18.32 10.74 -15.79
C GLU A 451 16.99 11.03 -15.04
N PRO A 452 16.19 9.98 -14.78
CA PRO A 452 14.90 10.13 -14.13
C PRO A 452 15.05 10.62 -12.69
N ALA A 453 13.95 11.10 -12.10
CA ALA A 453 13.91 11.42 -10.68
C ALA A 453 14.26 10.19 -9.83
N LYS A 454 14.66 10.43 -8.58
CA LYS A 454 14.80 9.39 -7.55
C LYS A 454 13.97 9.78 -6.34
N THR A 455 13.16 8.86 -5.83
CA THR A 455 12.30 9.12 -4.67
C THR A 455 12.74 8.41 -3.40
N GLY A 456 13.74 7.52 -3.51
CA GLY A 456 14.32 6.78 -2.39
C GLY A 456 13.47 5.60 -1.90
N HIS A 457 12.39 5.23 -2.59
CA HIS A 457 11.44 4.18 -2.18
C HIS A 457 11.92 2.75 -2.48
N ARG A 458 13.19 2.60 -2.90
CA ARG A 458 13.91 1.32 -2.82
C ARG A 458 14.38 1.02 -1.39
N PHE A 459 14.47 2.06 -0.54
CA PHE A 459 14.98 2.00 0.84
C PHE A 459 16.45 1.55 0.96
N ILE A 460 17.21 1.69 -0.12
CA ILE A 460 18.62 1.30 -0.20
C ILE A 460 19.49 2.51 0.13
N PRO A 461 20.46 2.38 1.06
CA PRO A 461 21.34 3.47 1.39
C PRO A 461 22.35 3.74 0.26
N THR A 462 22.80 4.98 0.15
CA THR A 462 23.76 5.41 -0.88
C THR A 462 24.91 6.17 -0.24
N VAL A 463 26.11 6.10 -0.83
CA VAL A 463 27.30 6.80 -0.33
C VAL A 463 27.18 8.32 -0.51
N GLU A 464 26.41 8.75 -1.50
CA GLU A 464 26.08 10.16 -1.75
C GLU A 464 25.37 10.81 -0.55
N ALA A 465 24.59 10.04 0.22
CA ALA A 465 23.94 10.53 1.43
C ALA A 465 24.93 10.95 2.53
N CYS A 466 26.15 10.39 2.51
CA CYS A 466 27.20 10.68 3.48
C CYS A 466 27.96 11.98 3.15
N GLU A 467 27.94 12.44 1.90
CA GLU A 467 28.86 13.46 1.39
C GLU A 467 28.75 14.80 2.13
N SER A 468 27.54 15.17 2.54
CA SER A 468 27.30 16.41 3.27
C SER A 468 28.01 16.49 4.62
N CYS A 469 28.37 15.34 5.20
CA CYS A 469 28.96 15.23 6.53
C CYS A 469 30.37 14.61 6.51
N HIS A 470 30.65 13.70 5.58
CA HIS A 470 31.89 12.91 5.52
C HIS A 470 32.74 13.17 4.26
N GLY A 471 32.27 14.00 3.31
CA GLY A 471 32.94 14.18 2.03
C GLY A 471 32.70 13.02 1.06
N VAL A 472 33.36 13.06 -0.11
CA VAL A 472 33.12 12.10 -1.19
C VAL A 472 33.60 10.71 -0.80
N ILE A 473 32.68 9.76 -0.78
CA ILE A 473 32.94 8.35 -0.50
C ILE A 473 32.63 7.55 -1.77
N GLY A 474 33.58 6.76 -2.25
CA GLY A 474 33.39 5.96 -3.48
C GLY A 474 32.52 4.72 -3.26
N SER A 475 32.68 4.08 -2.11
CA SER A 475 31.99 2.86 -1.70
C SER A 475 31.90 2.78 -0.17
N PHE A 476 30.92 2.03 0.36
CA PHE A 476 30.87 1.74 1.80
C PHE A 476 32.14 1.03 2.31
N ALA A 477 32.75 0.20 1.46
CA ALA A 477 34.03 -0.47 1.76
C ALA A 477 35.21 0.52 1.89
N ASP A 478 35.09 1.73 1.32
CA ASP A 478 36.14 2.75 1.41
C ASP A 478 36.08 3.52 2.73
N ILE A 479 35.10 3.27 3.60
CA ILE A 479 35.00 3.92 4.91
C ILE A 479 36.12 3.37 5.81
N PRO A 480 37.22 4.10 6.04
CA PRO A 480 38.36 3.53 6.76
C PRO A 480 38.01 3.38 8.23
N ALA A 481 38.25 2.18 8.76
CA ALA A 481 38.33 2.02 10.20
C ALA A 481 39.44 2.92 10.77
N GLN A 482 39.49 3.11 12.09
CA GLN A 482 40.51 3.92 12.76
C GLN A 482 41.73 3.10 13.17
N ASP A 483 41.53 1.82 13.44
CA ASP A 483 42.52 0.85 13.92
C ASP A 483 42.08 -0.56 13.51
N ASP A 484 42.96 -1.54 13.75
CA ASP A 484 42.71 -2.97 13.55
C ASP A 484 41.88 -3.51 14.74
N PHE A 485 40.57 -3.64 14.58
CA PHE A 485 39.63 -3.95 15.66
C PHE A 485 39.39 -5.44 15.86
N ASP A 486 39.68 -6.27 14.86
CA ASP A 486 39.57 -7.73 14.93
C ASP A 486 40.92 -8.43 15.19
N GLY A 487 42.03 -7.74 14.97
CA GLY A 487 43.39 -8.18 15.27
C GLY A 487 44.04 -9.03 14.18
N ASP A 488 43.51 -9.01 12.95
CA ASP A 488 44.01 -9.81 11.83
C ASP A 488 45.32 -9.27 11.21
N GLY A 489 45.71 -8.05 11.61
CA GLY A 489 46.93 -7.36 11.17
C GLY A 489 46.78 -6.54 9.88
N ASN A 490 45.59 -6.50 9.30
CA ASN A 490 45.22 -5.63 8.19
C ASN A 490 44.59 -4.34 8.72
N PHE A 491 44.44 -3.38 7.83
CA PHE A 491 43.76 -2.12 8.14
C PHE A 491 42.71 -1.91 7.07
N GLU A 492 41.47 -2.24 7.39
CA GLU A 492 40.41 -2.42 6.41
C GLU A 492 39.31 -1.35 6.53
N GLY A 493 38.24 -1.53 5.75
CA GLY A 493 37.04 -0.72 5.88
C GLY A 493 36.31 -1.03 7.20
N LEU A 494 35.50 -0.09 7.67
CA LEU A 494 34.70 -0.26 8.90
C LEU A 494 33.88 -1.56 8.87
N GLN A 495 33.23 -1.85 7.74
CA GLN A 495 32.37 -3.03 7.65
C GLN A 495 33.19 -4.32 7.72
N ASP A 496 34.37 -4.34 7.09
CA ASP A 496 35.28 -5.49 7.10
C ASP A 496 35.78 -5.77 8.54
N GLU A 497 36.20 -4.73 9.27
CA GLU A 497 36.65 -4.87 10.66
C GLU A 497 35.54 -5.37 11.61
N VAL A 498 34.30 -4.92 11.39
CA VAL A 498 33.15 -5.37 12.19
C VAL A 498 32.76 -6.81 11.82
N GLU A 499 32.79 -7.17 10.54
CA GLU A 499 32.54 -8.53 10.07
C GLU A 499 33.62 -9.51 10.55
N GLY A 500 34.90 -9.12 10.47
CA GLY A 500 36.03 -9.89 10.97
C GLY A 500 35.95 -10.12 12.48
N MET A 501 35.60 -9.09 13.26
CA MET A 501 35.36 -9.24 14.70
C MET A 501 34.15 -10.15 15.01
N ALA A 502 33.08 -10.08 14.21
CA ALA A 502 31.93 -10.97 14.34
C ALA A 502 32.32 -12.43 14.05
N HIS A 503 33.11 -12.65 13.00
CA HIS A 503 33.65 -13.97 12.66
C HIS A 503 34.56 -14.52 13.77
N LEU A 504 35.46 -13.69 14.32
CA LEU A 504 36.32 -14.09 15.42
C LEU A 504 35.52 -14.50 16.67
N LEU A 505 34.42 -13.79 16.97
CA LEU A 505 33.52 -14.16 18.05
C LEU A 505 32.80 -15.48 17.77
N LEU A 506 32.34 -15.72 16.53
CA LEU A 506 31.75 -17.00 16.13
C LEU A 506 32.74 -18.16 16.27
N GLU A 507 33.98 -17.99 15.81
CA GLU A 507 35.03 -18.99 15.98
C GLU A 507 35.29 -19.29 17.46
N ALA A 508 35.35 -18.25 18.30
CA ALA A 508 35.50 -18.41 19.75
C ALA A 508 34.31 -19.15 20.39
N LEU A 509 33.07 -18.90 19.95
CA LEU A 509 31.87 -19.60 20.42
C LEU A 509 31.98 -21.10 20.13
N VAL A 510 32.32 -21.46 18.90
CA VAL A 510 32.49 -22.86 18.47
C VAL A 510 33.67 -23.50 19.19
N ALA A 511 34.80 -22.81 19.32
CA ALA A 511 35.97 -23.29 20.07
C ALA A 511 35.68 -23.50 21.56
N ASN A 512 34.75 -22.73 22.13
CA ASN A 512 34.24 -22.91 23.49
C ASN A 512 33.13 -23.98 23.58
N GLY A 513 32.85 -24.72 22.51
CA GLY A 513 31.98 -25.89 22.51
C GLY A 513 30.52 -25.66 22.12
N LEU A 514 30.21 -24.56 21.42
CA LEU A 514 28.87 -24.34 20.87
C LEU A 514 28.60 -25.34 19.75
N ASP A 515 27.52 -26.12 19.85
CA ASP A 515 27.16 -27.11 18.82
C ASP A 515 26.25 -26.53 17.73
N THR A 516 26.89 -26.06 16.65
CA THR A 516 26.22 -25.54 15.44
C THR A 516 25.91 -26.62 14.41
N VAL A 517 26.17 -27.91 14.68
CA VAL A 517 25.98 -28.96 13.67
C VAL A 517 24.50 -29.12 13.34
N GLY A 518 24.16 -28.84 12.08
CA GLY A 518 22.79 -28.97 11.57
C GLY A 518 21.81 -27.94 12.14
N ALA A 519 22.30 -26.82 12.67
CA ALA A 519 21.49 -25.72 13.19
C ALA A 519 22.11 -24.38 12.75
N ASP A 520 21.28 -23.37 12.48
CA ASP A 520 21.76 -22.00 12.37
C ASP A 520 22.17 -21.46 13.76
N LEU A 521 22.78 -20.28 13.79
CA LEU A 521 23.31 -19.69 15.02
C LEU A 521 22.21 -19.40 16.05
N GLU A 522 21.07 -18.88 15.61
CA GLU A 522 19.90 -18.63 16.48
C GLU A 522 19.43 -19.92 17.15
N THR A 523 19.23 -20.98 16.37
CA THR A 523 18.81 -22.30 16.87
C THR A 523 19.86 -22.90 17.82
N ALA A 524 21.15 -22.82 17.47
CA ALA A 524 22.23 -23.37 18.28
C ALA A 524 22.37 -22.66 19.63
N LEU A 525 22.24 -21.33 19.64
CA LEU A 525 22.28 -20.54 20.88
C LEU A 525 21.01 -20.75 21.70
N GLY A 526 19.84 -20.85 21.07
CA GLY A 526 18.55 -21.03 21.72
C GLY A 526 18.38 -22.37 22.46
N ASP A 527 19.06 -23.44 22.03
CA ASP A 527 18.97 -24.75 22.66
C ASP A 527 20.01 -24.93 23.77
N THR A 528 19.54 -25.08 25.02
CA THR A 528 20.40 -25.31 26.19
C THR A 528 21.16 -26.62 26.18
N ASN A 529 20.83 -27.57 25.30
CA ASN A 529 21.64 -28.78 25.09
C ASN A 529 22.83 -28.53 24.16
N ARG A 530 22.79 -27.44 23.37
CA ARG A 530 23.83 -27.05 22.42
C ARG A 530 24.67 -25.87 22.90
N SER A 531 24.15 -25.08 23.84
CA SER A 531 24.78 -23.87 24.34
C SER A 531 24.85 -23.81 25.88
N THR A 532 25.89 -23.16 26.37
CA THR A 532 26.05 -22.72 27.75
C THR A 532 25.52 -21.30 27.94
N LEU A 533 25.26 -20.90 29.19
CA LEU A 533 24.85 -19.53 29.51
C LEU A 533 25.86 -18.50 28.97
N LEU A 534 27.16 -18.75 29.16
CA LEU A 534 28.23 -17.86 28.71
C LEU A 534 28.22 -17.65 27.18
N GLN A 535 27.95 -18.73 26.42
CA GLN A 535 27.82 -18.66 24.97
C GLN A 535 26.58 -17.87 24.54
N ARG A 536 25.45 -18.01 25.26
CA ARG A 536 24.24 -17.24 24.98
C ARG A 536 24.42 -15.75 25.27
N GLU A 537 25.10 -15.41 26.37
CA GLU A 537 25.43 -14.03 26.72
C GLU A 537 26.27 -13.34 25.63
N ALA A 538 27.35 -13.99 25.19
CA ALA A 538 28.22 -13.47 24.14
C ALA A 538 27.53 -13.48 22.76
N GLY A 539 26.86 -14.59 22.43
CA GLY A 539 26.20 -14.83 21.14
C GLY A 539 24.97 -13.96 20.90
N TRP A 540 24.30 -13.47 21.96
CA TRP A 540 23.21 -12.49 21.80
C TRP A 540 23.67 -11.24 21.07
N ASN A 541 24.83 -10.69 21.44
CA ASN A 541 25.37 -9.49 20.81
C ASN A 541 25.91 -9.75 19.40
N LEU A 542 26.41 -10.97 19.13
CA LEU A 542 26.74 -11.38 17.76
C LEU A 542 25.50 -11.29 16.87
N LEU A 543 24.41 -11.96 17.26
CA LEU A 543 23.13 -11.88 16.56
C LEU A 543 22.59 -10.45 16.47
N PHE A 544 22.74 -9.65 17.52
CA PHE A 544 22.30 -8.25 17.51
C PHE A 544 23.00 -7.42 16.43
N VAL A 545 24.32 -7.60 16.25
CA VAL A 545 25.10 -6.91 15.22
C VAL A 545 24.83 -7.48 13.83
N GLU A 546 24.75 -8.80 13.68
CA GLU A 546 24.44 -9.45 12.40
C GLU A 546 23.04 -9.07 11.89
N LEU A 547 22.03 -9.06 12.77
CA LEU A 547 20.65 -8.75 12.42
C LEU A 547 20.38 -7.25 12.25
N ASP A 548 21.24 -6.39 12.81
CA ASP A 548 21.26 -4.96 12.45
C ASP A 548 21.62 -4.80 10.97
N GLY A 549 22.56 -5.62 10.46
CA GLY A 549 22.88 -5.74 9.04
C GLY A 549 23.62 -4.55 8.43
N SER A 550 23.96 -3.53 9.23
CA SER A 550 24.73 -2.38 8.75
C SER A 550 26.24 -2.56 8.84
N TRP A 551 26.70 -3.64 9.51
CA TRP A 551 28.11 -3.90 9.83
C TRP A 551 28.80 -2.66 10.44
N GLY A 552 28.14 -2.07 11.43
CA GLY A 552 28.65 -0.93 12.18
C GLY A 552 28.31 0.45 11.58
N VAL A 553 27.78 0.56 10.37
CA VAL A 553 27.41 1.87 9.81
C VAL A 553 26.34 2.57 10.66
N HIS A 554 25.37 1.87 11.25
CA HIS A 554 24.39 2.50 12.14
C HIS A 554 25.01 3.05 13.42
N ASN A 555 25.99 2.35 14.00
CA ASN A 555 26.74 2.81 15.17
C ASN A 555 28.09 2.08 15.34
N ALA A 556 29.14 2.60 14.71
CA ALA A 556 30.44 1.94 14.59
C ALA A 556 31.06 1.60 15.96
N ARG A 557 31.04 2.59 16.86
CA ARG A 557 31.59 2.43 18.21
C ARG A 557 30.85 1.36 19.00
N TYR A 558 29.53 1.40 18.96
CA TYR A 558 28.72 0.47 19.75
C TYR A 558 28.83 -0.96 19.22
N ALA A 559 28.81 -1.16 17.89
CA ALA A 559 28.99 -2.47 17.28
C ALA A 559 30.34 -3.10 17.66
N VAL A 560 31.46 -2.37 17.52
CA VAL A 560 32.79 -2.88 17.89
C VAL A 560 32.88 -3.16 19.39
N GLN A 561 32.37 -2.27 20.25
CA GLN A 561 32.33 -2.51 21.70
C GLN A 561 31.55 -3.78 22.05
N LEU A 562 30.37 -3.99 21.45
CA LEU A 562 29.54 -5.16 21.73
C LEU A 562 30.30 -6.46 21.40
N LEU A 563 30.90 -6.54 20.22
CA LEU A 563 31.62 -7.75 19.80
C LEU A 563 32.89 -7.99 20.62
N GLN A 564 33.70 -6.95 20.85
CA GLN A 564 34.94 -7.07 21.64
C GLN A 564 34.65 -7.45 23.10
N GLN A 565 33.66 -6.82 23.74
CA GLN A 565 33.31 -7.18 25.12
C GLN A 565 32.71 -8.59 25.20
N SER A 566 31.89 -9.00 24.23
CA SER A 566 31.40 -10.39 24.14
C SER A 566 32.54 -11.40 23.99
N TYR A 567 33.54 -11.11 23.16
CA TYR A 567 34.71 -11.98 23.00
C TYR A 567 35.52 -12.08 24.30
N ILE A 568 35.78 -10.95 24.95
CA ILE A 568 36.51 -10.90 26.23
C ILE A 568 35.75 -11.67 27.31
N HIS A 569 34.42 -11.51 27.37
CA HIS A 569 33.56 -12.23 28.31
C HIS A 569 33.63 -13.74 28.12
N LEU A 570 33.58 -14.19 26.87
CA LEU A 570 33.62 -15.61 26.52
C LEU A 570 34.99 -16.25 26.76
N THR A 571 36.07 -15.57 26.38
CA THR A 571 37.43 -16.16 26.34
C THR A 571 38.32 -15.78 27.53
N GLY A 572 37.90 -14.77 28.30
CA GLY A 572 38.69 -14.16 29.38
C GLY A 572 39.86 -13.30 28.89
N ASN A 573 40.05 -13.11 27.58
CA ASN A 573 41.16 -12.35 27.01
C ASN A 573 40.69 -11.45 25.85
N PRO A 574 41.34 -10.31 25.61
CA PRO A 574 41.09 -9.54 24.40
C PRO A 574 41.49 -10.34 23.14
N PRO A 575 40.87 -10.05 21.98
CA PRO A 575 41.39 -10.51 20.70
C PRO A 575 42.88 -10.19 20.57
N ALA A 576 43.65 -11.13 20.04
CA ALA A 576 45.09 -10.95 19.92
C ALA A 576 45.38 -9.82 18.91
N ASN A 577 46.29 -8.91 19.26
CA ASN A 577 46.71 -7.77 18.42
C ASN A 577 45.64 -6.70 18.12
N ALA A 578 44.38 -6.94 18.43
CA ALA A 578 43.32 -5.95 18.20
C ALA A 578 43.46 -4.70 19.08
N ALA A 579 43.07 -3.57 18.51
CA ALA A 579 42.82 -2.32 19.20
C ALA A 579 41.50 -2.40 19.98
N VAL A 580 41.59 -2.72 21.27
CA VAL A 580 40.39 -2.85 22.13
C VAL A 580 39.87 -1.50 22.61
N LEU A 581 38.60 -1.22 22.33
CA LEU A 581 37.91 -0.03 22.79
C LEU A 581 37.64 -0.09 24.30
N LYS A 582 37.93 1.00 25.01
CA LYS A 582 37.69 1.13 26.46
C LYS A 582 36.63 2.17 26.80
N GLY A 583 36.17 2.93 25.80
CA GLY A 583 35.15 3.94 25.92
C GLY A 583 34.79 4.53 24.56
N ASN A 584 34.81 5.85 24.46
CA ASN A 584 34.31 6.58 23.29
C ASN A 584 35.40 6.89 22.24
N GLU A 585 36.41 6.04 22.10
CA GLU A 585 37.44 6.22 21.08
C GLU A 585 36.83 6.24 19.67
N ALA A 586 37.52 6.89 18.72
CA ALA A 586 37.08 6.91 17.33
C ALA A 586 37.27 5.53 16.70
N VAL A 587 36.26 5.07 15.96
CA VAL A 587 36.29 3.79 15.22
C VAL A 587 36.44 4.01 13.72
N VAL A 588 36.15 5.21 13.23
CA VAL A 588 36.32 5.60 11.83
C VAL A 588 37.27 6.79 11.79
N ARG A 589 38.20 6.81 10.83
CA ARG A 589 39.07 7.99 10.66
C ARG A 589 38.23 9.20 10.26
N ASN A 590 38.56 10.37 10.80
CA ASN A 590 37.97 11.62 10.33
C ASN A 590 38.43 11.91 8.90
N TRP A 591 37.50 12.35 8.06
CA TRP A 591 37.71 12.74 6.67
C TRP A 591 37.97 14.23 6.56
#